data_AF-A0A7W5FH79-F1
#
_entry.id   AF-A0A7W5FH79-F1
#
_cell.length_a   1.000
_cell.length_b   1.000
_cell.length_c   1.000
_cell.angle_alpha   90.00
_cell.angle_beta   90.00
_cell.angle_gamma   90.00
#
_symmetry.space_group_name_H-M   'P 1'
#
loop_
_entity.id
_entity.type
_entity.pdbx_description
1 polymer ?
#
loop_
_entity_poly.entity_id
_entity_poly.type
_entity_poly.pdbx_seq_one_letter_code
_entity_poly.pdbx_strand_id
1 'polypeptide(L)' 'MTYRKKLLVFPIALGSGTRLFPREGKRVDMSLAASRTFDSGVVHLHHLIGESR' A
#
# COMPACT_ATOMS: atom_id res chain seq x y z
N MET A 1 5.52 8.06 16.57
CA MET A 1 4.80 8.99 15.64
C MET A 1 4.27 8.15 14.50
N THR A 2 2.95 7.92 14.47
CA THR A 2 2.30 7.02 13.51
C THR A 2 1.95 7.77 12.24
N TYR A 3 2.38 7.26 11.09
CA TYR A 3 2.10 7.88 9.79
C TYR A 3 1.04 7.09 9.03
N ARG A 4 0.28 7.76 8.16
CA ARG A 4 -0.71 7.09 7.29
C ARG A 4 -0.17 6.98 5.86
N LYS A 5 -0.31 5.80 5.25
CA LYS A 5 0.00 5.57 3.84
C LYS A 5 -1.23 5.04 3.11
N LYS A 6 -1.58 5.69 2.00
CA LYS A 6 -2.67 5.26 1.11
C LYS A 6 -2.06 4.62 -0.14
N LEU A 7 -2.61 3.50 -0.57
CA LEU A 7 -2.21 2.77 -1.77
C LEU A 7 -3.44 2.44 -2.61
N LEU A 8 -3.33 2.61 -3.92
CA LEU A 8 -4.31 2.11 -4.89
C LEU A 8 -3.71 0.90 -5.59
N VAL A 9 -4.42 -0.22 -5.56
CA VAL A 9 -4.05 -1.45 -6.27
C VAL A 9 -4.99 -1.60 -7.46
N PHE A 10 -4.42 -1.59 -8.65
CA PHE A 10 -5.15 -1.77 -9.89
C PHE A 10 -5.18 -3.26 -10.27
N PRO A 11 -6.30 -3.79 -10.80
CA PRO A 11 -6.45 -5.21 -11.14
C PRO A 11 -5.74 -5.55 -12.48
N ILE A 12 -4.46 -5.23 -12.59
CA ILE A 12 -3.64 -5.44 -13.78
C ILE A 12 -2.22 -5.89 -13.41
N ALA A 13 -1.67 -6.82 -14.19
CA ALA A 13 -0.26 -7.21 -14.11
C ALA A 13 0.54 -6.46 -15.20
N LEU A 14 1.53 -5.65 -14.81
CA LEU A 14 2.25 -4.76 -15.73
C LEU A 14 3.45 -5.41 -16.45
N GLY A 15 4.02 -6.49 -15.91
CA GLY A 15 5.22 -7.15 -16.45
C GLY A 15 6.52 -6.35 -16.32
N SER A 16 6.49 -5.02 -16.48
CA SER A 16 7.61 -4.08 -16.23
C SER A 16 7.10 -2.67 -15.87
N GLY A 17 7.99 -1.79 -15.42
CA GLY A 17 7.67 -0.39 -15.11
C GLY A 17 8.43 0.19 -13.92
N THR A 18 8.17 1.46 -13.63
CA THR A 18 8.76 2.15 -12.46
C THR A 18 8.22 1.55 -11.18
N ARG A 19 9.12 1.12 -10.28
CA ARG A 19 8.72 0.55 -8.99
C ARG A 19 8.16 1.64 -8.07
N LEU A 20 7.04 1.35 -7.42
CA LEU A 20 6.45 2.22 -6.40
C LEU A 20 7.36 2.39 -5.18
N PHE A 21 8.09 1.33 -4.83
CA PHE A 21 9.07 1.33 -3.75
C PHE A 21 10.45 1.02 -4.31
N PRO A 22 11.50 1.69 -3.82
CA PRO A 22 12.87 1.40 -4.24
C PRO A 22 13.23 -0.05 -3.88
N ARG A 23 14.17 -0.62 -4.63
CA ARG A 23 14.69 -1.98 -4.37
C ARG A 23 15.34 -2.08 -2.99
N GLU A 24 16.01 -1.01 -2.59
CA GLU A 24 16.68 -0.86 -1.30
C GLU A 24 15.93 0.22 -0.51
N GLY A 25 15.50 -0.14 0.69
CA GLY A 25 14.71 0.74 1.53
C GLY A 25 14.58 0.19 2.94
N LYS A 26 14.16 1.05 3.87
CA LYS A 26 13.91 0.66 5.25
C LYS A 26 12.67 -0.24 5.32
N ARG A 27 12.80 -1.42 5.94
CA ARG A 27 11.63 -2.20 6.39
C ARG A 27 10.91 -1.45 7.49
N VAL A 28 9.62 -1.25 7.32
CA VAL A 28 8.76 -0.56 8.28
C VAL A 28 7.56 -1.43 8.56
N ASP A 29 7.15 -1.48 9.82
CA ASP A 29 5.93 -2.18 10.21
C ASP A 29 4.72 -1.39 9.71
N MET A 30 3.83 -2.12 9.03
CA MET A 30 2.60 -1.58 8.47
C MET A 30 1.41 -2.39 8.95
N SER A 31 0.42 -1.70 9.50
CA SER A 31 -0.85 -2.28 9.92
C SER A 31 -1.95 -1.78 8.99
N LEU A 32 -2.81 -2.69 8.49
CA LEU A 32 -3.96 -2.32 7.66
C LEU A 32 -5.03 -1.68 8.54
N ALA A 33 -5.37 -0.42 8.27
CA ALA A 33 -6.40 0.31 9.01
C ALA A 33 -7.76 0.33 8.29
N ALA A 34 -7.77 0.31 6.96
CA ALA A 34 -9.01 0.22 6.18
C ALA A 34 -8.73 -0.30 4.76
N SER A 35 -9.75 -0.93 4.18
CA SER A 35 -9.78 -1.33 2.77
C SER A 35 -11.15 -0.98 2.17
N ARG A 36 -11.14 -0.45 0.95
CA ARG A 36 -12.34 -0.27 0.14
C ARG A 36 -12.06 -0.74 -1.28
N THR A 37 -12.93 -1.59 -1.80
CA THR A 37 -12.93 -1.96 -3.22
C THR A 37 -13.95 -1.10 -3.96
N PHE A 38 -13.54 -0.53 -5.09
CA PHE A 38 -14.45 0.16 -6.00
C PHE A 38 -15.06 -0.84 -7.00
N ASP A 39 -16.19 -0.48 -7.62
CA ASP A 39 -16.86 -1.34 -8.61
C ASP A 39 -15.97 -1.66 -9.83
N SER A 40 -14.96 -0.84 -10.09
CA SER A 40 -13.92 -1.07 -11.11
C SER A 40 -12.92 -2.19 -10.73
N GLY A 41 -13.00 -2.76 -9.53
CA GLY A 41 -12.04 -3.73 -9.00
C GLY A 41 -10.77 -3.09 -8.42
N VAL A 42 -10.63 -1.76 -8.47
CA VAL A 42 -9.51 -1.05 -7.83
C VAL A 42 -9.67 -1.09 -6.31
N VAL A 43 -8.59 -1.41 -5.60
CA VAL A 43 -8.58 -1.50 -4.13
C VAL A 43 -7.84 -0.31 -3.53
N HIS A 44 -8.49 0.43 -2.63
CA HIS A 44 -7.92 1.52 -1.87
C HIS A 44 -7.58 1.07 -0.45
N LEU A 45 -6.28 0.95 -0.17
CA LEU A 45 -5.76 0.49 1.12
C LEU A 45 -5.22 1.65 1.95
N HIS A 46 -5.59 1.69 3.23
CA HIS A 46 -5.10 2.66 4.20
C HIS A 46 -4.28 1.92 5.24
N HIS A 47 -3.01 2.28 5.37
CA HIS A 47 -2.09 1.67 6.32
C HIS A 47 -1.63 2.68 7.36
N LEU A 48 -1.42 2.20 8.58
CA LEU A 48 -0.66 2.87 9.61
C LEU A 48 0.78 2.36 9.54
N ILE A 49 1.74 3.26 9.60
CA ILE A 49 3.17 2.97 9.63
C ILE A 49 3.68 3.32 11.01
N GLY A 50 4.42 2.38 11.62
CA GLY A 50 5.20 2.64 12.81
C GLY A 50 4.69 2.03 14.10
N GLU A 51 3.69 1.15 14.07
CA GLU A 51 3.39 0.19 15.15
C GLU A 51 2.76 -1.10 14.58
N SER A 52 3.40 -2.24 14.84
CA SER A 52 2.70 -3.52 14.97
C SER A 52 2.21 -3.60 16.41
N ARG A 53 0.91 -3.77 16.61
CA ARG A 53 0.42 -4.26 17.90
C ARG A 53 0.66 -5.75 18.00
#